data_AF-A0A0J1BJH4-F1
#
_entry.id   AF-A0A0J1BJH4-F1
#
_cell.length_a   1.000
_cell.length_b   1.000
_cell.length_c   1.000
_cell.angle_alpha   90.00
_cell.angle_beta   90.00
_cell.angle_gamma   90.00
#
_symmetry.space_group_name_H-M   'P 1'
#
loop_
_entity.id
_entity.type
_entity.pdbx_description
1 polymer ?
#
loop_
_entity_poly.entity_id
_entity_poly.type
_entity_poly.pdbx_seq_one_letter_code
_entity_poly.pdbx_strand_id
1 'polypeptide(L)'
;MLFSFVVKYLGFLKGIPLLAQIFDNVMKLWLFVVDPERLDLLDELENTALKWEQNSVALHQYGGIQFNFSGKEFAHVHSNGILDILLSAQIKSDLILANKVSEHHLITKSGWVTYYLKDKEGLALAIDLLALAYKRVASRKVLATKLA
;
A
#
# COMPACT_ATOMS: atom_id res chain seq x y z
N MET A 1 -10.48 12.85 1.87
CA MET A 1 -11.12 14.14 1.51
C MET A 1 -10.30 14.92 0.49
N LEU A 2 -9.05 15.31 0.75
CA LEU A 2 -8.20 15.95 -0.27
C LEU A 2 -7.63 14.96 -1.30
N PHE A 3 -6.99 13.88 -0.86
CA PHE A 3 -6.39 12.88 -1.76
C PHE A 3 -7.42 12.30 -2.75
N SER A 4 -8.55 11.82 -2.24
CA SER A 4 -9.64 11.29 -3.06
C SER A 4 -10.22 12.33 -4.03
N PHE A 5 -10.24 13.62 -3.66
CA PHE A 5 -10.67 14.71 -4.54
C PHE A 5 -9.67 14.89 -5.68
N VAL A 6 -8.37 15.01 -5.37
CA VAL A 6 -7.30 15.17 -6.38
C VAL A 6 -7.30 13.99 -7.35
N VAL A 7 -7.34 12.77 -6.84
CA VAL A 7 -7.38 11.56 -7.67
C VAL A 7 -8.62 11.54 -8.57
N LYS A 8 -9.80 11.93 -8.05
CA LYS A 8 -11.06 11.91 -8.80
C LYS A 8 -11.15 12.97 -9.89
N TYR A 9 -10.74 14.21 -9.59
CA TYR A 9 -10.96 15.36 -10.48
C TYR A 9 -9.70 15.76 -11.26
N LEU A 10 -8.52 15.52 -10.70
CA LEU A 10 -7.23 15.87 -11.28
C LEU A 10 -6.42 14.62 -11.69
N GLY A 11 -7.04 13.44 -11.69
CA GLY A 11 -6.36 12.18 -12.05
C GLY A 11 -5.77 12.16 -13.46
N PHE A 12 -6.23 13.01 -14.38
CA PHE A 12 -5.62 13.15 -15.72
C PHE A 12 -4.18 13.68 -15.68
N LEU A 13 -3.80 14.39 -14.61
CA LEU A 13 -2.45 14.91 -14.41
C LEU A 13 -1.41 13.82 -14.18
N LYS A 14 -1.81 12.58 -13.85
CA LYS A 14 -0.89 11.45 -13.67
C LYS A 14 -0.08 11.10 -14.93
N GLY A 15 -0.50 11.57 -16.12
CA GLY A 15 0.24 11.41 -17.36
C GLY A 15 1.46 12.34 -17.47
N ILE A 16 1.58 13.35 -16.61
CA ILE A 16 2.74 14.24 -16.54
C ILE A 16 3.84 13.52 -15.75
N PRO A 17 5.05 13.34 -16.32
CA PRO A 17 6.15 12.67 -15.63
C PRO A 17 6.42 13.30 -14.26
N LEU A 18 6.66 12.46 -13.26
CA LEU A 18 7.03 12.83 -11.89
C LEU A 18 5.95 13.57 -11.06
N LEU A 19 4.84 13.97 -11.65
CA LEU A 19 3.86 14.82 -10.96
C LEU A 19 3.19 14.11 -9.77
N ALA A 20 2.91 12.81 -9.90
CA ALA A 20 2.35 12.04 -8.81
C ALA A 20 3.34 11.89 -7.64
N GLN A 21 4.63 11.75 -7.94
CA GLN A 21 5.70 11.70 -6.94
C GLN A 21 5.83 13.06 -6.24
N ILE A 22 5.81 14.17 -6.99
CA ILE A 22 5.84 15.52 -6.40
C ILE A 22 4.64 15.71 -5.46
N PHE A 23 3.44 15.34 -5.91
CA PHE A 23 2.23 15.46 -5.10
C PHE A 23 2.32 14.66 -3.79
N ASP A 24 2.79 13.41 -3.85
CA ASP A 24 2.96 12.58 -2.65
C ASP A 24 4.03 13.15 -1.70
N ASN A 25 5.14 13.69 -2.24
CA ASN A 25 6.16 14.34 -1.41
C ASN A 25 5.68 15.66 -0.78
N VAL A 26 4.84 16.44 -1.46
CA VAL A 26 4.19 17.62 -0.88
C VAL A 26 3.27 17.19 0.28
N MET A 27 2.54 16.09 0.12
CA MET A 27 1.75 15.50 1.21
C MET A 27 2.63 15.03 2.37
N LYS A 28 3.81 14.45 2.09
CA LYS A 28 4.78 14.05 3.12
C LYS A 28 5.30 15.26 3.90
N LEU A 29 5.68 16.33 3.21
CA LEU A 29 6.13 17.59 3.84
C LEU A 29 5.02 18.23 4.68
N TRP A 30 3.78 18.20 4.19
CA TRP A 30 2.63 18.66 4.97
C TRP A 30 2.44 17.82 6.24
N LEU A 31 2.49 16.49 6.12
CA LEU A 31 2.37 15.58 7.28
C LEU A 31 3.49 15.74 8.29
N PHE A 32 4.71 15.99 7.85
CA PHE A 32 5.81 16.30 8.76
C PHE A 32 5.49 17.48 9.68
N VAL A 33 4.72 18.47 9.19
CA VAL A 33 4.30 19.63 9.97
C VAL A 33 3.08 19.33 10.85
N VAL A 34 2.09 18.58 10.34
CA VAL A 34 0.79 18.43 11.03
C VAL A 34 0.62 17.14 11.85
N ASP A 35 1.33 16.08 11.50
CA ASP A 35 1.21 14.74 12.09
C ASP A 35 2.48 13.92 11.81
N PRO A 36 3.63 14.30 12.42
CA PRO A 36 4.91 13.63 12.20
C PRO A 36 4.91 12.19 12.73
N GLU A 37 4.10 11.88 13.75
CA GLU A 37 3.98 10.51 14.28
C GLU A 37 3.50 9.54 13.18
N ARG A 38 2.57 9.96 12.31
CA ARG A 38 2.18 9.12 11.17
C ARG A 38 3.34 8.80 10.24
N LEU A 39 4.33 9.69 10.09
CA LEU A 39 5.52 9.38 9.29
C LEU A 39 6.38 8.33 9.97
N ASP A 40 6.54 8.37 11.29
CA ASP A 40 7.26 7.33 12.05
C ASP A 40 6.59 5.95 11.88
N LEU A 41 5.26 5.91 11.85
CA LEU A 41 4.51 4.66 11.61
C LEU A 41 4.74 4.13 10.18
N LEU A 42 4.84 5.01 9.18
CA LEU A 42 5.15 4.62 7.81
C LEU A 42 6.57 4.08 7.69
N ASP A 43 7.53 4.73 8.34
CA ASP A 43 8.91 4.28 8.39
C ASP A 43 9.01 2.91 9.12
N GLU A 44 8.27 2.70 10.21
CA GLU A 44 8.21 1.40 10.90
C GLU A 44 7.60 0.29 10.03
N LEU A 45 6.51 0.59 9.31
CA LEU A 45 5.88 -0.32 8.36
C LEU A 45 6.86 -0.72 7.25
N GLU A 46 7.53 0.26 6.63
CA GLU A 46 8.52 0.03 5.57
C GLU A 46 9.70 -0.81 6.07
N ASN A 47 10.31 -0.41 7.18
CA ASN A 47 11.46 -1.09 7.78
C ASN A 47 11.12 -2.52 8.22
N THR A 48 9.89 -2.76 8.67
CA THR A 48 9.42 -4.11 9.01
C THR A 48 9.31 -4.97 7.77
N ALA A 49 8.70 -4.46 6.70
CA ALA A 49 8.54 -5.20 5.46
C ALA A 49 9.89 -5.50 4.78
N LEU A 50 10.83 -4.56 4.81
CA LEU A 50 12.17 -4.71 4.21
C LEU A 50 12.98 -5.87 4.79
N LYS A 51 12.66 -6.32 6.01
CA LYS A 51 13.32 -7.48 6.64
C LYS A 51 12.84 -8.82 6.08
N TRP A 52 11.76 -8.84 5.28
CA TRP A 52 11.25 -10.07 4.70
C TRP A 52 12.07 -10.51 3.49
N GLU A 53 12.33 -11.81 3.38
CA GLU A 53 13.15 -12.38 2.32
C GLU A 53 12.58 -12.06 0.92
N GLN A 54 13.45 -11.67 -0.02
CA GLN A 54 13.06 -11.32 -1.40
C GLN A 54 12.04 -10.17 -1.52
N ASN A 55 11.76 -9.46 -0.43
CA ASN A 55 11.03 -8.21 -0.46
C ASN A 55 11.96 -7.06 -0.83
N SER A 56 11.44 -6.08 -1.56
CA SER A 56 12.16 -4.86 -1.94
C SER A 56 11.19 -3.70 -2.06
N VAL A 57 11.68 -2.48 -1.86
CA VAL A 57 10.89 -1.25 -2.01
C VAL A 57 11.30 -0.46 -3.25
N ALA A 58 10.36 0.25 -3.86
CA ALA A 58 10.60 1.15 -4.97
C ALA A 58 9.65 2.36 -4.90
N LEU A 59 9.91 3.40 -5.68
CA LEU A 59 8.94 4.49 -5.85
C LEU A 59 7.72 3.97 -6.62
N HIS A 60 6.52 4.19 -6.09
CA HIS A 60 5.31 3.86 -6.80
C HIS A 60 5.05 4.85 -7.94
N GLN A 61 4.53 4.36 -9.07
CA GLN A 61 4.29 5.18 -10.26
C GLN A 61 3.29 6.32 -10.02
N TYR A 62 2.43 6.20 -9.01
CA TYR A 62 1.47 7.22 -8.59
C TYR A 62 1.84 7.90 -7.26
N GLY A 63 3.13 7.89 -6.90
CA GLY A 63 3.64 8.43 -5.64
C GLY A 63 3.49 7.44 -4.49
N GLY A 64 4.31 7.59 -3.43
CA GLY A 64 4.40 6.63 -2.33
C GLY A 64 5.46 5.55 -2.52
N ILE A 65 5.48 4.62 -1.57
CA ILE A 65 6.42 3.49 -1.50
C ILE A 65 5.71 2.22 -1.97
N GLN A 66 6.31 1.51 -2.92
CA GLN A 66 5.84 0.26 -3.47
C GLN A 66 6.60 -0.93 -2.89
N PHE A 67 5.90 -1.92 -2.36
CA PHE A 67 6.46 -3.19 -1.89
C PHE A 67 6.40 -4.26 -2.98
N ASN A 68 7.53 -4.92 -3.21
CA ASN A 68 7.73 -5.88 -4.29
C ASN A 68 8.28 -7.20 -3.77
N PHE A 69 7.67 -8.30 -4.20
CA PHE A 69 8.20 -9.64 -3.98
C PHE A 69 8.76 -10.17 -5.30
N SER A 70 10.05 -10.52 -5.33
CA SER A 70 10.72 -10.97 -6.57
C SER A 70 10.48 -10.02 -7.76
N GLY A 71 10.54 -8.70 -7.52
CA GLY A 71 10.35 -7.66 -8.54
C GLY A 71 8.90 -7.41 -8.99
N LYS A 72 7.90 -8.00 -8.32
CA LYS A 72 6.47 -7.75 -8.61
C LYS A 72 5.78 -7.10 -7.43
N GLU A 73 5.05 -6.03 -7.72
CA GLU A 73 4.25 -5.29 -6.75
C GLU A 73 3.21 -6.19 -6.09
N PHE A 74 3.09 -6.11 -4.76
CA PHE A 74 1.99 -6.71 -4.01
C PHE A 74 1.30 -5.74 -3.04
N ALA A 75 1.89 -4.57 -2.79
CA ALA A 75 1.29 -3.50 -2.01
C ALA A 75 2.00 -2.17 -2.30
N HIS A 76 1.37 -1.04 -1.98
CA HIS A 76 2.03 0.25 -1.88
C HIS A 76 1.38 1.11 -0.80
N VAL A 77 2.13 2.06 -0.26
CA VAL A 77 1.63 3.03 0.72
C VAL A 77 1.94 4.44 0.27
N HIS A 78 0.93 5.29 0.27
CA HIS A 78 1.06 6.73 0.03
C HIS A 78 1.48 7.46 1.30
N SER A 79 2.12 8.62 1.15
CA SER A 79 2.62 9.41 2.28
C SER A 79 1.52 9.79 3.28
N ASN A 80 0.26 9.75 2.87
CA ASN A 80 -0.91 10.03 3.72
C ASN A 80 -1.45 8.84 4.52
N GLY A 81 -0.76 7.70 4.53
CA GLY A 81 -1.18 6.51 5.28
C GLY A 81 -2.19 5.61 4.54
N ILE A 82 -2.47 5.89 3.25
CA ILE A 82 -3.27 4.98 2.43
C ILE A 82 -2.38 3.82 2.00
N LEU A 83 -2.63 2.65 2.58
CA LEU A 83 -1.96 1.39 2.28
C LEU A 83 -2.86 0.53 1.39
N ASP A 84 -2.47 0.38 0.14
CA ASP A 84 -3.16 -0.45 -0.84
C ASP A 84 -2.47 -1.81 -0.97
N ILE A 85 -3.25 -2.89 -0.93
CA ILE A 85 -2.73 -4.26 -0.76
C ILE A 85 -3.42 -5.23 -1.72
N LEU A 86 -2.63 -6.05 -2.42
CA LEU A 86 -3.14 -7.05 -3.37
C LEU A 86 -3.44 -8.41 -2.71
N LEU A 87 -4.73 -8.71 -2.51
CA LEU A 87 -5.22 -9.94 -1.87
C LEU A 87 -5.96 -10.87 -2.85
N SER A 88 -6.33 -12.08 -2.40
CA SER A 88 -7.23 -12.95 -3.17
C SER A 88 -8.66 -12.43 -3.03
N ALA A 89 -9.53 -12.76 -3.98
CA ALA A 89 -10.94 -12.37 -3.90
C ALA A 89 -11.59 -12.86 -2.60
N GLN A 90 -11.28 -14.09 -2.19
CA GLN A 90 -11.77 -14.66 -0.93
C GLN A 90 -11.30 -13.86 0.30
N ILE A 91 -9.98 -13.64 0.43
CA ILE A 91 -9.42 -12.90 1.58
C ILE A 91 -9.95 -11.46 1.61
N LYS A 92 -10.07 -10.80 0.44
CA LYS A 92 -10.68 -9.47 0.32
C LYS A 92 -12.11 -9.48 0.88
N SER A 93 -12.93 -10.45 0.47
CA SER A 93 -14.32 -10.58 0.93
C SER A 93 -14.40 -10.71 2.45
N ASP A 94 -13.58 -11.59 3.03
CA ASP A 94 -13.59 -11.87 4.47
C ASP A 94 -13.17 -10.63 5.29
N LEU A 95 -12.16 -9.89 4.82
CA LEU A 95 -11.68 -8.68 5.50
C LEU A 95 -12.64 -7.49 5.38
N ILE A 96 -13.34 -7.35 4.24
CA ILE A 96 -14.38 -6.33 4.07
C ILE A 96 -15.56 -6.63 5.01
N LEU A 97 -16.02 -7.89 5.07
CA LEU A 97 -17.09 -8.30 5.99
C LEU A 97 -16.72 -8.06 7.45
N ALA A 98 -15.44 -8.21 7.80
CA ALA A 98 -14.91 -7.93 9.13
C ALA A 98 -14.64 -6.44 9.41
N ASN A 99 -14.95 -5.53 8.48
CA ASN A 99 -14.64 -4.08 8.56
C ASN A 99 -13.17 -3.76 8.82
N LYS A 100 -12.25 -4.63 8.38
CA LYS A 100 -10.80 -4.44 8.58
C LYS A 100 -10.15 -3.63 7.46
N VAL A 101 -10.75 -3.63 6.26
CA VAL A 101 -10.26 -2.93 5.07
C VAL A 101 -11.43 -2.36 4.28
N SER A 102 -11.15 -1.36 3.45
CA SER A 102 -12.10 -0.83 2.45
C SER A 102 -11.82 -1.42 1.07
N GLU A 103 -12.84 -1.42 0.22
CA GLU A 103 -12.64 -1.72 -1.20
C GLU A 103 -11.76 -0.64 -1.85
N HIS A 104 -10.81 -1.05 -2.70
CA HIS A 104 -9.98 -0.12 -3.45
C HIS A 104 -10.82 0.73 -4.39
N HIS A 105 -10.96 2.02 -4.08
CA HIS A 105 -11.95 2.92 -4.69
C HIS A 105 -11.78 3.13 -6.20
N LEU A 106 -10.58 2.88 -6.75
CA LEU A 106 -10.31 3.02 -8.18
C LEU A 106 -10.41 1.71 -8.97
N ILE A 107 -10.19 0.56 -8.32
CA ILE A 107 -10.05 -0.75 -9.00
C ILE A 107 -10.87 -1.79 -8.23
N THR A 108 -12.18 -1.62 -8.27
CA THR A 108 -13.15 -2.40 -7.49
C THR A 108 -13.18 -3.88 -7.91
N LYS A 109 -13.08 -4.18 -9.21
CA LYS A 109 -13.03 -5.56 -9.75
C LYS A 109 -11.63 -6.19 -9.70
N SER A 110 -10.91 -5.99 -8.60
CA SER A 110 -9.59 -6.57 -8.38
C SER A 110 -9.44 -7.10 -6.96
N GLY A 111 -8.31 -7.75 -6.70
CA GLY A 111 -7.91 -8.16 -5.36
C GLY A 111 -7.38 -7.02 -4.49
N TRP A 112 -7.29 -5.79 -5.01
CA TRP A 112 -6.81 -4.64 -4.25
C TRP A 112 -7.82 -4.23 -3.18
N VAL A 113 -7.31 -4.00 -1.98
CA VAL A 113 -8.02 -3.41 -0.85
C VAL A 113 -7.22 -2.23 -0.31
N THR A 114 -7.91 -1.32 0.36
CA THR A 114 -7.30 -0.13 0.98
C THR A 114 -7.43 -0.22 2.49
N TYR A 115 -6.31 -0.04 3.20
CA TYR A 115 -6.25 0.19 4.63
C TYR A 115 -5.79 1.62 4.89
N TYR A 116 -6.37 2.28 5.89
CA TYR A 116 -6.01 3.65 6.27
C TYR A 116 -5.24 3.60 7.59
N LEU A 117 -3.91 3.68 7.51
CA LEU A 117 -3.04 3.80 8.68
C LEU A 117 -3.12 5.24 9.20
N LYS A 118 -3.77 5.41 10.36
CA LYS A 118 -4.03 6.73 10.95
C LYS A 118 -3.21 7.00 12.19
N ASP A 119 -3.00 5.96 12.99
CA ASP A 119 -2.50 6.00 14.36
C ASP A 119 -1.73 4.71 14.68
N LYS A 120 -1.11 4.69 15.86
CA LYS A 120 -0.25 3.62 16.33
C LYS A 120 -1.02 2.32 16.56
N GLU A 121 -2.26 2.41 17.01
CA GLU A 121 -3.16 1.26 17.20
C GLU A 121 -3.39 0.52 15.87
N GLY A 122 -3.44 1.24 14.76
CA GLY A 122 -3.59 0.67 13.42
C GLY A 122 -2.34 0.00 12.84
N LEU A 123 -1.15 0.27 13.37
CA LEU A 123 0.11 -0.21 12.77
C LEU A 123 0.21 -1.74 12.78
N ALA A 124 -0.18 -2.39 13.88
CA ALA A 124 -0.14 -3.85 13.98
C ALA A 124 -1.00 -4.51 12.88
N LEU A 125 -2.20 -3.98 12.65
CA LEU A 125 -3.08 -4.46 11.59
C LEU A 125 -2.50 -4.18 10.19
N ALA A 126 -1.88 -3.02 9.98
CA ALA A 126 -1.20 -2.71 8.72
C ALA A 126 -0.09 -3.73 8.39
N ILE A 127 0.75 -4.05 9.39
CA ILE A 127 1.81 -5.05 9.27
C ILE A 127 1.22 -6.44 8.99
N ASP A 128 0.16 -6.84 9.71
CA ASP A 128 -0.51 -8.13 9.51
C ASP A 128 -1.10 -8.28 8.10
N LEU A 129 -1.76 -7.23 7.59
CA LEU A 129 -2.33 -7.21 6.26
C LEU A 129 -1.24 -7.28 5.17
N LEU A 130 -0.14 -6.54 5.36
CA LEU A 130 0.99 -6.54 4.46
C LEU A 130 1.71 -7.91 4.46
N ALA A 131 1.87 -8.52 5.64
CA ALA A 131 2.44 -9.85 5.81
C ALA A 131 1.56 -10.94 5.18
N LEU A 132 0.23 -10.80 5.26
CA LEU A 132 -0.72 -11.70 4.61
C LEU A 132 -0.56 -11.67 3.07
N ALA A 133 -0.42 -10.48 2.49
CA ALA A 133 -0.17 -10.32 1.06
C ALA A 133 1.20 -10.89 0.65
N TYR A 134 2.25 -10.60 1.42
CA TYR A 134 3.58 -11.15 1.23
C TYR A 134 3.58 -12.70 1.24
N LYS A 135 2.99 -13.32 2.27
CA LYS A 135 2.91 -14.78 2.38
C LYS A 135 2.20 -15.41 1.18
N ARG A 136 1.14 -14.77 0.68
CA ARG A 136 0.43 -15.24 -0.52
C ARG A 136 1.32 -15.25 -1.76
N VAL A 137 2.06 -14.17 -2.02
CA VAL A 137 2.92 -14.10 -3.21
C VAL A 137 4.14 -15.03 -3.08
N ALA A 138 4.71 -15.16 -1.88
CA ALA A 138 5.78 -16.12 -1.59
C ALA A 138 5.32 -17.58 -1.79
N SER A 139 4.14 -17.95 -1.27
CA SER A 139 3.61 -19.31 -1.40
C SER A 139 3.34 -19.70 -2.86
N ARG A 140 2.83 -18.76 -3.66
CA ARG A 140 2.62 -18.96 -5.11
C ARG A 140 3.93 -19.20 -5.85
N LYS A 141 5.00 -18.50 -5.49
CA LYS A 141 6.32 -18.70 -6.09
C LYS A 141 6.89 -20.07 -5.76
N VAL A 142 6.80 -20.50 -4.50
CA VAL A 142 7.21 -21.86 -4.07
C VAL A 142 6.46 -22.93 -4.87
N LEU A 143 5.14 -22.78 -5.03
CA LEU A 143 4.34 -23.71 -5.84
C LEU A 143 4.76 -23.70 -7.31
N ALA A 144 4.97 -22.52 -7.91
CA ALA A 144 5.41 -22.41 -9.30
C ALA A 144 6.80 -23.04 -9.54
N THR A 145 7.72 -22.91 -8.58
CA THR A 145 9.06 -23.54 -8.67
C THR A 145 9.00 -25.06 -8.51
N LYS A 146 8.04 -25.61 -7.76
CA LYS A 146 7.87 -27.07 -7.60
C LYS A 146 7.23 -27.77 -8.81
N LEU A 147 6.55 -27.02 -9.67
CA LEU A 147 5.84 -27.52 -10.86
C LEU A 147 6.63 -27.33 -12.17
N ALA A 148 7.82 -26.73 -12.10
CA ALA A 148 8.73 -26.50 -13.21
C ALA A 148 9.90 -27.50 -13.16
#